data_AF-A0A9P0ZU76-F1
#
_entry.id   AF-A0A9P0ZU76-F1
#
_cell.length_a   1.000
_cell.length_b   1.000
_cell.length_c   1.000
_cell.angle_alpha   90.00
_cell.angle_beta   90.00
_cell.angle_gamma   90.00
#
_symmetry.space_group_name_H-M   'P 1'
#
loop_
_entity.id
_entity.type
_entity.pdbx_description
1 polymer ?
#
loop_
_entity_poly.entity_id
_entity_poly.type
_entity_poly.pdbx_seq_one_letter_code
_entity_poly.pdbx_strand_id
1 'polypeptide(L)'
;MDGGSLADVIRMRKRIPEPILSSMVQKLLQGLYYLHGVRHLVHRDIKPANLLVNLKGEPKITDFGVSAGLENSMAMCATFVGTVTYMSPERIRNENYSYPADIWSLGISLFECGTGEFPYKANEGPVNLMLQILDDPSPSLPSHEFSPEFCSFVDSCLQKNPDTRPTAEELLSHSFITKYVDTMGVDLGAFVRSIFDPTEKMRDLADMFTIHYYLLFDGSDDLWLHTRMLYTEFSIFSFCGKESVGPNDIFTTLSNIRSTLAGEWPPEKLVHVVEKLQCRAHSQDVVAIRVSGSFIVGNQFLICGDGLQVEGVPNFKDLSLDLPSKRMGTFQEQFMIEQGSAIGRYFITKQELHIAQ
;
A
#
# COMPACT_ATOMS: atom_id res chain seq x y z
N MET A 1 4.05 -3.87 -3.28
CA MET A 1 3.21 -4.99 -2.84
C MET A 1 1.93 -4.91 -3.67
N ASP A 2 1.98 -5.48 -4.85
CA ASP A 2 0.98 -5.39 -5.93
C ASP A 2 -0.25 -6.30 -5.71
N GLY A 3 -0.27 -7.10 -4.65
CA GLY A 3 -1.42 -7.88 -4.20
C GLY A 3 -2.21 -7.24 -3.05
N GLY A 4 -1.94 -5.97 -2.72
CA GLY A 4 -2.66 -5.23 -1.67
C GLY A 4 -2.43 -5.78 -0.26
N SER A 5 -3.34 -5.40 0.65
CA SER A 5 -3.36 -5.85 2.05
C SER A 5 -4.28 -7.05 2.26
N LEU A 6 -4.15 -7.75 3.39
CA LEU A 6 -5.11 -8.80 3.76
C LEU A 6 -6.50 -8.21 4.02
N ALA A 7 -6.62 -6.94 4.42
CA ALA A 7 -7.91 -6.25 4.47
C ALA A 7 -8.57 -6.15 3.07
N ASP A 8 -7.79 -5.88 2.02
CA ASP A 8 -8.28 -5.91 0.64
C ASP A 8 -8.72 -7.31 0.22
N VAL A 9 -7.96 -8.33 0.59
CA VAL A 9 -8.29 -9.74 0.32
C VAL A 9 -9.61 -10.12 0.97
N ILE A 10 -9.80 -9.81 2.26
CA ILE A 10 -11.04 -10.08 3.00
C ILE A 10 -12.22 -9.36 2.34
N ARG A 11 -12.05 -8.08 1.97
CA ARG A 11 -13.11 -7.32 1.28
C ARG A 11 -13.57 -7.99 -0.01
N MET A 12 -12.66 -8.62 -0.76
CA MET A 12 -12.96 -9.24 -2.06
C MET A 12 -13.44 -10.69 -1.96
N ARG A 13 -12.84 -11.51 -1.09
CA ARG A 13 -13.14 -12.95 -0.98
C ARG A 13 -13.97 -13.32 0.24
N LYS A 14 -14.26 -12.37 1.12
CA LYS A 14 -14.86 -12.53 2.45
C LYS A 14 -14.00 -13.34 3.41
N ARG A 15 -13.50 -14.51 3.03
CA ARG A 15 -12.71 -15.40 3.89
C ARG A 15 -11.46 -15.88 3.18
N ILE A 16 -10.38 -16.09 3.93
CA ILE A 16 -9.13 -16.68 3.44
C ILE A 16 -9.09 -18.15 3.88
N PRO A 17 -8.95 -19.11 2.94
CA PRO A 17 -8.88 -20.53 3.29
C PRO A 17 -7.66 -20.85 4.19
N GLU A 18 -7.85 -21.76 5.14
CA GLU A 18 -6.81 -22.13 6.12
C GLU A 18 -5.44 -22.50 5.52
N PRO A 19 -5.33 -23.29 4.42
CA PRO A 19 -4.02 -23.61 3.84
C PRO A 19 -3.28 -22.36 3.32
N ILE A 20 -4.04 -21.41 2.74
CA ILE A 20 -3.50 -20.13 2.27
C ILE A 20 -3.05 -19.30 3.48
N LEU A 21 -3.92 -19.20 4.48
CA LEU A 21 -3.66 -18.39 5.67
C LEU A 21 -2.45 -18.93 6.44
N SER A 22 -2.36 -20.24 6.66
CA SER A 22 -1.21 -20.88 7.31
C SER A 22 0.10 -20.58 6.58
N SER A 23 0.13 -20.73 5.25
CA SER A 23 1.33 -20.44 4.44
C SER A 23 1.71 -18.95 4.47
N MET A 24 0.73 -18.04 4.49
CA MET A 24 1.00 -16.61 4.67
C MET A 24 1.55 -16.30 6.07
N VAL A 25 0.91 -16.84 7.10
CA VAL A 25 1.25 -16.62 8.51
C VAL A 25 2.64 -17.14 8.84
N GLN A 26 3.06 -18.27 8.28
CA GLN A 26 4.42 -18.77 8.44
C GLN A 26 5.47 -17.70 8.09
N LYS A 27 5.32 -17.03 6.95
CA LYS A 27 6.24 -15.97 6.49
C LYS A 27 6.09 -14.68 7.31
N LEU A 28 4.88 -14.33 7.73
CA LEU A 28 4.65 -13.19 8.63
C LEU A 28 5.27 -13.40 10.01
N LEU A 29 5.18 -14.62 10.56
CA LEU A 29 5.82 -15.02 11.82
C LEU A 29 7.35 -14.94 11.72
N GLN A 30 7.96 -15.32 10.59
CA GLN A 30 9.39 -15.10 10.36
C GLN A 30 9.75 -13.60 10.42
N GLY A 31 8.88 -12.74 9.87
CA GLY A 31 9.01 -11.29 9.98
C GLY A 31 8.94 -10.78 11.43
N LEU A 32 7.94 -11.25 12.20
CA LEU A 32 7.82 -10.91 13.63
C LEU A 32 8.98 -11.44 14.46
N TYR A 33 9.41 -12.68 14.23
CA TYR A 33 10.59 -13.27 14.88
C TYR A 33 11.84 -12.41 14.65
N TYR A 34 12.05 -11.94 13.42
CA TYR A 34 13.15 -11.01 13.12
C TYR A 34 13.02 -9.67 13.87
N LEU A 35 11.82 -9.09 13.91
CA LEU A 35 11.59 -7.82 14.61
C LEU A 35 11.83 -7.94 16.12
N HIS A 36 11.28 -8.98 16.74
CA HIS A 36 11.36 -9.20 18.18
C HIS A 36 12.77 -9.65 18.61
N GLY A 37 13.33 -10.63 17.91
CA GLY A 37 14.59 -11.29 18.28
C GLY A 37 15.85 -10.57 17.79
N VAL A 38 15.83 -9.97 16.60
CA VAL A 38 17.03 -9.35 15.99
C VAL A 38 16.99 -7.83 16.08
N ARG A 39 15.82 -7.22 15.88
CA ARG A 39 15.68 -5.74 15.92
C ARG A 39 15.23 -5.21 17.27
N HIS A 40 14.80 -6.07 18.19
CA HIS A 40 14.24 -5.70 19.49
C HIS A 40 13.14 -4.63 19.40
N LEU A 41 12.27 -4.77 18.39
CA LEU A 41 11.24 -3.79 18.06
C LEU A 41 9.86 -4.43 18.14
N VAL A 42 8.96 -3.79 18.90
CA VAL A 42 7.52 -4.12 18.91
C VAL A 42 6.86 -3.39 17.75
N HIS A 43 6.05 -4.09 16.95
CA HIS A 43 5.36 -3.53 15.80
C HIS A 43 4.29 -2.52 16.19
N ARG A 44 3.44 -2.87 17.17
CA ARG A 44 2.36 -2.05 17.77
C ARG A 44 1.12 -1.81 16.90
N ASP A 45 1.19 -2.05 15.60
CA ASP A 45 0.04 -1.87 14.68
C ASP A 45 -0.16 -3.08 13.73
N ILE A 46 -0.13 -4.31 14.27
CA ILE A 46 -0.47 -5.50 13.47
C ILE A 46 -1.99 -5.54 13.25
N LYS A 47 -2.40 -5.56 11.97
CA LYS A 47 -3.80 -5.64 11.53
C LYS A 47 -3.84 -6.05 10.05
N PRO A 48 -4.95 -6.57 9.50
CA PRO A 48 -5.02 -6.99 8.11
C PRO A 48 -4.59 -5.93 7.08
N ALA A 49 -4.81 -4.64 7.37
CA ALA A 49 -4.37 -3.54 6.52
C ALA A 49 -2.83 -3.40 6.42
N ASN A 50 -2.09 -3.81 7.46
CA ASN A 50 -0.64 -3.72 7.53
C ASN A 50 0.07 -5.05 7.21
N LEU A 51 -0.70 -6.07 6.81
CA LEU A 51 -0.20 -7.35 6.33
C LEU A 51 -0.39 -7.36 4.81
N LEU A 52 0.68 -7.11 4.06
CA LEU A 52 0.64 -6.97 2.61
C LEU A 52 0.99 -8.29 1.93
N VAL A 53 0.51 -8.49 0.70
CA VAL A 53 0.93 -9.58 -0.18
C VAL A 53 1.22 -9.07 -1.59
N ASN A 54 2.07 -9.76 -2.34
CA ASN A 54 2.35 -9.46 -3.75
C ASN A 54 1.79 -10.56 -4.67
N LEU A 55 1.73 -10.29 -5.98
CA LEU A 55 1.23 -11.24 -7.00
C LEU A 55 2.13 -12.49 -7.14
N LYS A 56 3.32 -12.49 -6.52
CA LYS A 56 4.22 -13.64 -6.38
C LYS A 56 3.90 -14.51 -5.16
N GLY A 57 2.95 -14.12 -4.30
CA GLY A 57 2.57 -14.86 -3.10
C GLY A 57 3.51 -14.67 -1.92
N GLU A 58 4.22 -13.54 -1.87
CA GLU A 58 5.13 -13.17 -0.78
C GLU A 58 4.43 -12.18 0.16
N PRO A 59 4.02 -12.59 1.36
CA PRO A 59 3.49 -11.68 2.36
C PRO A 59 4.62 -10.91 3.06
N LYS A 60 4.35 -9.65 3.43
CA LYS A 60 5.25 -8.79 4.21
C LYS A 60 4.45 -7.91 5.17
N ILE A 61 5.05 -7.60 6.31
CA ILE A 61 4.50 -6.64 7.27
C ILE A 61 4.90 -5.22 6.81
N THR A 62 4.06 -4.22 7.04
CA THR A 62 4.33 -2.78 6.77
C THR A 62 3.98 -1.91 7.97
N ASP A 63 4.31 -0.62 7.88
CA ASP A 63 3.92 0.43 8.83
C ASP A 63 4.50 0.23 10.24
N PHE A 64 5.74 -0.28 10.28
CA PHE A 64 6.53 -0.43 11.48
C PHE A 64 6.81 0.95 12.13
N GLY A 65 6.33 1.16 13.35
CA GLY A 65 6.98 2.08 14.30
C GLY A 65 6.90 3.59 14.05
N VAL A 66 6.05 4.10 13.14
CA VAL A 66 5.84 5.57 13.03
C VAL A 66 5.07 6.14 14.25
N SER A 67 4.49 5.29 15.09
CA SER A 67 3.78 5.66 16.31
C SER A 67 4.65 5.69 17.58
N ALA A 68 5.98 5.62 17.46
CA ALA A 68 6.90 5.73 18.61
C ALA A 68 6.85 7.11 19.32
N GLY A 69 6.22 8.12 18.72
CA GLY A 69 6.11 9.49 19.26
C GLY A 69 4.79 9.86 19.95
N LEU A 70 3.78 8.98 20.02
CA LEU A 70 2.58 9.24 20.83
C LEU A 70 2.75 8.66 22.24
N GLU A 71 3.53 9.37 23.05
CA GLU A 71 3.52 9.16 24.49
C GLU A 71 2.15 9.56 25.09
N ASN A 72 1.55 8.60 25.80
CA ASN A 72 0.81 8.80 27.05
C ASN A 72 -0.14 9.99 27.15
N SER A 73 -1.25 9.99 26.40
CA SER A 73 -2.44 10.69 26.87
C SER A 73 -3.73 10.02 26.41
N MET A 74 -4.48 9.49 27.38
CA MET A 74 -5.89 9.09 27.22
C MET A 74 -6.76 10.22 26.62
N ALA A 75 -6.30 11.48 26.62
CA ALA A 75 -7.03 12.62 26.09
C ALA A 75 -7.11 12.68 24.55
N MET A 76 -6.33 11.88 23.81
CA MET A 76 -6.46 11.81 22.34
C MET A 76 -7.37 10.67 21.83
N CYS A 77 -8.00 9.90 22.72
CA CYS A 77 -8.97 8.86 22.34
C CYS A 77 -10.30 9.40 21.77
N ALA A 78 -10.49 10.73 21.70
CA ALA A 78 -11.70 11.35 21.17
C ALA A 78 -11.79 11.38 19.63
N THR A 79 -10.71 11.03 18.91
CA THR A 79 -10.69 11.04 17.43
C THR A 79 -9.91 9.86 16.86
N PHE A 80 -10.36 8.62 17.04
CA PHE A 80 -10.21 7.53 16.05
C PHE A 80 -10.78 6.22 16.59
N VAL A 81 -11.84 5.70 15.96
CA VAL A 81 -12.39 4.36 16.25
C VAL A 81 -11.46 3.25 15.71
N GLY A 82 -10.59 3.56 14.75
CA GLY A 82 -9.74 2.58 14.07
C GLY A 82 -8.47 2.11 14.81
N THR A 83 -8.06 2.78 15.90
CA THR A 83 -6.74 2.55 16.54
C THR A 83 -6.75 1.43 17.59
N VAL A 84 -7.92 1.04 18.10
CA VAL A 84 -8.04 0.14 19.26
C VAL A 84 -8.47 -1.28 18.91
N THR A 85 -8.94 -1.49 17.69
CA THR A 85 -9.57 -2.72 17.19
C THR A 85 -8.70 -3.97 17.33
N TYR A 86 -7.38 -3.84 17.23
CA TYR A 86 -6.44 -4.96 17.33
C TYR A 86 -5.54 -4.85 18.56
N MET A 87 -5.80 -3.89 19.47
CA MET A 87 -4.96 -3.64 20.63
C MET A 87 -5.13 -4.75 21.68
N SER A 88 -4.02 -5.14 22.31
CA SER A 88 -4.03 -6.15 23.36
C SER A 88 -4.57 -5.62 24.70
N PRO A 89 -5.12 -6.48 25.58
CA PRO A 89 -5.69 -6.07 26.86
C PRO A 89 -4.73 -5.25 27.73
N GLU A 90 -3.47 -5.68 27.83
CA GLU A 90 -2.44 -4.98 28.62
C GLU A 90 -2.12 -3.59 28.06
N ARG A 91 -2.18 -3.40 26.74
CA ARG A 91 -2.02 -2.08 26.11
C ARG A 91 -3.20 -1.16 26.40
N ILE A 92 -4.42 -1.69 26.40
CA ILE A 92 -5.63 -0.91 26.74
C ILE A 92 -5.59 -0.48 28.21
N ARG A 93 -5.07 -1.32 29.11
CA ARG A 93 -4.85 -0.97 30.53
C ARG A 93 -3.68 -0.01 30.76
N ASN A 94 -2.96 0.37 29.70
CA ASN A 94 -1.73 1.16 29.78
C ASN A 94 -0.67 0.52 30.71
N GLU A 95 -0.63 -0.81 30.73
CA GLU A 95 0.38 -1.59 31.44
C GLU A 95 1.67 -1.66 30.60
N ASN A 96 2.76 -2.13 31.22
CA ASN A 96 3.97 -2.43 30.47
C ASN A 96 3.68 -3.53 29.45
N TYR A 97 3.93 -3.24 28.17
CA TYR A 97 3.71 -4.17 27.08
C TYR A 97 5.01 -4.40 26.29
N SER A 98 5.09 -5.53 25.61
CA SER A 98 6.25 -5.93 24.80
C SER A 98 5.78 -6.75 23.59
N TYR A 99 6.62 -7.66 23.11
CA TYR A 99 6.38 -8.54 21.97
C TYR A 99 5.05 -9.34 22.01
N PRO A 100 4.54 -9.82 23.16
CA PRO A 100 3.26 -10.54 23.22
C PRO A 100 2.05 -9.72 22.78
N ALA A 101 2.14 -8.38 22.76
CA ALA A 101 1.08 -7.52 22.26
C ALA A 101 0.87 -7.70 20.74
N ASP A 102 1.94 -7.87 19.97
CA ASP A 102 1.86 -8.12 18.52
C ASP A 102 1.24 -9.49 18.23
N ILE A 103 1.46 -10.48 19.11
CA ILE A 103 0.89 -11.83 19.00
C ILE A 103 -0.63 -11.81 19.17
N TRP A 104 -1.13 -11.03 20.13
CA TRP A 104 -2.57 -10.79 20.27
C TRP A 104 -3.16 -10.17 19.01
N SER A 105 -2.54 -9.08 18.52
CA SER A 105 -2.99 -8.38 17.32
C SER A 105 -2.98 -9.29 16.08
N LEU A 106 -1.99 -10.18 15.96
CA LEU A 106 -1.96 -11.23 14.96
C LEU A 106 -3.14 -12.18 15.12
N GLY A 107 -3.41 -12.68 16.33
CA GLY A 107 -4.56 -13.56 16.61
C GLY A 107 -5.90 -12.97 16.16
N ILE A 108 -6.16 -11.70 16.49
CA ILE A 108 -7.38 -10.99 16.06
C ILE A 108 -7.42 -10.85 14.54
N SER A 109 -6.27 -10.51 13.91
CA SER A 109 -6.16 -10.41 12.45
C SER A 109 -6.49 -11.73 11.76
N LEU A 110 -6.02 -12.86 12.30
CA LEU A 110 -6.25 -14.19 11.73
C LEU A 110 -7.68 -14.68 11.94
N PHE A 111 -8.28 -14.36 13.09
CA PHE A 111 -9.71 -14.58 13.30
C PHE A 111 -10.49 -13.92 12.17
N GLU A 112 -10.28 -12.61 11.96
CA GLU A 112 -10.98 -11.84 10.93
C GLU A 112 -10.68 -12.35 9.51
N CYS A 113 -9.42 -12.70 9.21
CA CYS A 113 -9.06 -13.29 7.91
C CYS A 113 -9.79 -14.61 7.64
N GLY A 114 -9.96 -15.45 8.66
CA GLY A 114 -10.60 -16.76 8.54
C GLY A 114 -12.13 -16.67 8.45
N THR A 115 -12.74 -15.83 9.28
CA THR A 115 -14.22 -15.70 9.37
C THR A 115 -14.79 -14.66 8.41
N GLY A 116 -13.97 -13.70 7.99
CA GLY A 116 -14.40 -12.50 7.27
C GLY A 116 -15.08 -11.45 8.15
N GLU A 117 -15.09 -11.67 9.46
CA GLU A 117 -15.80 -10.84 10.42
C GLU A 117 -14.91 -10.53 11.62
N PHE A 118 -14.86 -9.26 12.01
CA PHE A 118 -14.16 -8.83 13.21
C PHE A 118 -14.83 -9.43 14.46
N PRO A 119 -14.09 -10.04 15.40
CA PRO A 119 -14.67 -10.85 16.49
C PRO A 119 -15.50 -10.09 17.53
N TYR A 120 -15.40 -8.75 17.59
CA TYR A 120 -16.09 -7.94 18.60
C TYR A 120 -17.08 -6.96 17.96
N LYS A 121 -18.02 -6.46 18.76
CA LYS A 121 -19.01 -5.47 18.31
C LYS A 121 -18.42 -4.07 18.32
N ALA A 122 -17.67 -3.72 17.27
CA ALA A 122 -16.99 -2.42 17.14
C ALA A 122 -17.95 -1.24 16.87
N ASN A 123 -19.18 -1.50 16.47
CA ASN A 123 -20.19 -0.48 16.12
C ASN A 123 -20.79 0.27 17.32
N GLU A 124 -20.60 -0.23 18.54
CA GLU A 124 -21.07 0.39 19.79
C GLU A 124 -20.08 1.43 20.36
N GLY A 125 -19.03 1.75 19.60
CA GLY A 125 -18.05 2.78 19.94
C GLY A 125 -16.78 2.24 20.62
N PRO A 126 -15.70 3.05 20.64
CA PRO A 126 -14.36 2.58 21.02
C PRO A 126 -14.25 2.19 22.49
N VAL A 127 -14.96 2.87 23.39
CA VAL A 127 -14.96 2.55 24.84
C VAL A 127 -15.60 1.18 25.09
N ASN A 128 -16.73 0.88 24.44
CA ASN A 128 -17.40 -0.40 24.60
C ASN A 128 -16.56 -1.55 24.03
N LEU A 129 -15.89 -1.32 22.90
CA LEU A 129 -14.94 -2.27 22.34
C LEU A 129 -13.78 -2.56 23.30
N MET A 130 -13.21 -1.53 23.93
CA MET A 130 -12.17 -1.71 24.94
C MET A 130 -12.67 -2.58 26.10
N LEU A 131 -13.88 -2.32 26.61
CA LEU A 131 -14.47 -3.11 27.69
C LEU A 131 -14.66 -4.58 27.28
N GLN A 132 -15.17 -4.86 26.08
CA GLN A 132 -15.26 -6.25 25.56
C GLN A 132 -13.87 -6.92 25.49
N ILE A 133 -12.84 -6.18 25.04
CA ILE A 133 -11.46 -6.71 24.98
C ILE A 133 -10.89 -6.94 26.39
N LEU A 134 -11.33 -6.21 27.43
CA LEU A 134 -10.83 -6.37 28.79
C LEU A 134 -11.59 -7.45 29.59
N ASP A 135 -12.91 -7.45 29.50
CA ASP A 135 -13.80 -8.10 30.45
C ASP A 135 -14.50 -9.34 29.88
N ASP A 136 -14.81 -9.35 28.57
CA ASP A 136 -15.43 -10.52 27.94
C ASP A 136 -14.40 -11.64 27.73
N PRO A 137 -14.84 -12.91 27.70
CA PRO A 137 -14.00 -14.02 27.26
C PRO A 137 -13.33 -13.71 25.92
N SER A 138 -12.11 -14.21 25.74
CA SER A 138 -11.44 -14.09 24.44
C SER A 138 -12.28 -14.77 23.34
N PRO A 139 -12.34 -14.19 22.13
CA PRO A 139 -13.11 -14.77 21.05
C PRO A 139 -12.43 -16.06 20.58
N SER A 140 -13.24 -17.05 20.26
CA SER A 140 -12.79 -18.35 19.72
C SER A 140 -13.49 -18.63 18.42
N LEU A 141 -12.77 -19.26 17.48
CA LEU A 141 -13.33 -19.62 16.19
C LEU A 141 -14.44 -20.68 16.34
N PRO A 142 -15.50 -20.66 15.51
CA PRO A 142 -16.50 -21.72 15.49
C PRO A 142 -15.89 -23.07 15.13
N SER A 143 -15.75 -23.97 16.11
CA SER A 143 -15.05 -25.27 15.95
C SER A 143 -15.67 -26.25 14.95
N HIS A 144 -16.88 -25.97 14.47
CA HIS A 144 -17.55 -26.74 13.43
C HIS A 144 -17.24 -26.24 12.01
N GLU A 145 -16.72 -25.02 11.86
CA GLU A 145 -16.34 -24.42 10.57
C GLU A 145 -14.83 -24.51 10.30
N PHE A 146 -14.01 -24.56 11.36
CA PHE A 146 -12.56 -24.47 11.28
C PHE A 146 -11.85 -25.69 11.85
N SER A 147 -10.62 -25.95 11.40
CA SER A 147 -9.85 -27.08 11.89
C SER A 147 -9.44 -26.90 13.37
N PRO A 148 -9.32 -28.01 14.15
CA PRO A 148 -8.85 -27.94 15.53
C PRO A 148 -7.49 -27.24 15.67
N GLU A 149 -6.61 -27.40 14.68
CA GLU A 149 -5.29 -26.78 14.66
C GLU A 149 -5.39 -25.26 14.49
N PHE A 150 -6.27 -24.77 13.61
CA PHE A 150 -6.47 -23.34 13.43
C PHE A 150 -7.14 -22.70 14.65
N CYS A 151 -8.17 -23.35 15.21
CA CYS A 151 -8.77 -22.94 16.48
C CYS A 151 -7.72 -22.84 17.59
N SER A 152 -6.93 -23.90 17.80
CA SER A 152 -5.86 -23.92 18.80
C SER A 152 -4.81 -22.83 18.60
N PHE A 153 -4.45 -22.52 17.35
CA PHE A 153 -3.49 -21.46 17.03
C PHE A 153 -4.03 -20.09 17.45
N VAL A 154 -5.28 -19.78 17.06
CA VAL A 154 -5.93 -18.49 17.39
C VAL A 154 -6.16 -18.37 18.90
N ASP A 155 -6.64 -19.43 19.56
CA ASP A 155 -6.86 -19.45 21.01
C ASP A 155 -5.53 -19.22 21.76
N SER A 156 -4.42 -19.79 21.29
CA SER A 156 -3.09 -19.57 21.88
C SER A 156 -2.63 -18.12 21.76
N CYS A 157 -2.93 -17.46 20.63
CA CYS A 157 -2.59 -16.05 20.43
C CYS A 157 -3.46 -15.11 21.29
N LEU A 158 -4.72 -15.50 21.56
CA LEU A 158 -5.73 -14.66 22.21
C LEU A 158 -5.85 -14.91 23.72
N GLN A 159 -4.77 -15.33 24.38
CA GLN A 159 -4.73 -15.39 25.84
C GLN A 159 -4.72 -13.98 26.44
N LYS A 160 -5.61 -13.68 27.40
CA LYS A 160 -5.64 -12.33 28.01
C LYS A 160 -4.35 -12.02 28.77
N ASN A 161 -3.79 -13.02 29.46
CA ASN A 161 -2.49 -12.90 30.09
C ASN A 161 -1.38 -12.89 29.02
N PRO A 162 -0.59 -11.81 28.88
CA PRO A 162 0.49 -11.76 27.89
C PRO A 162 1.58 -12.82 28.13
N ASP A 163 1.84 -13.22 29.36
CA ASP A 163 2.89 -14.19 29.71
C ASP A 163 2.58 -15.62 29.26
N THR A 164 1.30 -15.90 28.99
CA THR A 164 0.86 -17.22 28.49
C THR A 164 0.74 -17.26 26.97
N ARG A 165 0.97 -16.13 26.27
CA ARG A 165 0.98 -16.12 24.80
C ARG A 165 2.32 -16.67 24.30
N PRO A 166 2.31 -17.52 23.27
CA PRO A 166 3.55 -18.00 22.67
C PRO A 166 4.28 -16.87 21.95
N THR A 167 5.60 -17.00 21.86
CA THR A 167 6.46 -16.17 21.02
C THR A 167 6.23 -16.46 19.53
N ALA A 168 6.67 -15.55 18.66
CA ALA A 168 6.64 -15.78 17.21
C ALA A 168 7.43 -17.04 16.79
N GLU A 169 8.52 -17.36 17.52
CA GLU A 169 9.33 -18.55 17.30
C GLU A 169 8.58 -19.84 17.64
N GLU A 170 7.92 -19.87 18.81
CA GLU A 170 7.11 -21.03 19.22
C GLU A 170 5.94 -21.26 18.27
N LEU A 171 5.30 -20.19 17.77
CA LEU A 171 4.22 -20.27 16.80
C LEU A 171 4.65 -20.84 15.44
N LEU A 172 5.90 -20.66 15.02
CA LEU A 172 6.42 -21.29 13.79
C LEU A 172 6.40 -22.82 13.86
N SER A 173 6.45 -23.38 15.08
CA SER A 173 6.39 -24.83 15.32
C SER A 173 4.98 -25.33 15.64
N HIS A 174 3.97 -24.45 15.64
CA HIS A 174 2.59 -24.84 15.96
C HIS A 174 1.99 -25.73 14.86
N SER A 175 1.13 -26.68 15.24
CA SER A 175 0.52 -27.68 14.34
C SER A 175 -0.18 -27.06 13.13
N PHE A 176 -0.89 -25.95 13.32
CA PHE A 176 -1.50 -25.18 12.22
C PHE A 176 -0.51 -24.75 11.14
N ILE A 177 0.71 -24.34 11.52
CA ILE A 177 1.75 -23.91 10.58
C ILE A 177 2.36 -25.13 9.89
N THR A 178 2.72 -26.16 10.65
CA THR A 178 3.41 -27.34 10.10
C THR A 178 2.50 -28.24 9.26
N LYS A 179 1.18 -28.25 9.51
CA LYS A 179 0.19 -29.12 8.84
C LYS A 179 0.14 -28.97 7.32
N TYR A 180 0.45 -27.79 6.78
CA TYR A 180 0.30 -27.47 5.37
C TYR A 180 1.62 -27.31 4.61
N VAL A 181 2.78 -27.48 5.27
CA VAL A 181 4.10 -27.26 4.66
C VAL A 181 4.42 -28.27 3.56
N ASP A 182 4.09 -29.55 3.76
CA ASP A 182 4.54 -30.63 2.88
C ASP A 182 3.42 -31.25 2.01
N THR A 183 2.16 -30.92 2.28
CA THR A 183 1.02 -31.77 1.88
C THR A 183 0.13 -31.19 0.78
N MET A 184 0.19 -29.89 0.46
CA MET A 184 -0.84 -29.26 -0.37
C MET A 184 -0.37 -28.38 -1.54
N GLY A 185 0.93 -28.23 -1.79
CA GLY A 185 1.40 -27.47 -2.97
C GLY A 185 0.75 -26.08 -3.08
N VAL A 186 0.63 -25.38 -1.95
CA VAL A 186 -0.09 -24.10 -1.86
C VAL A 186 0.59 -23.05 -2.73
N ASP A 187 -0.01 -22.71 -3.86
CA ASP A 187 0.43 -21.61 -4.71
C ASP A 187 -0.22 -20.30 -4.26
N LEU A 188 0.45 -19.61 -3.34
CA LEU A 188 0.02 -18.29 -2.87
C LEU A 188 -0.04 -17.26 -4.01
N GLY A 189 0.84 -17.35 -5.02
CA GLY A 189 0.82 -16.44 -6.16
C GLY A 189 -0.44 -16.65 -7.00
N ALA A 190 -0.81 -17.90 -7.29
CA ALA A 190 -2.06 -18.21 -7.97
C ALA A 190 -3.29 -17.75 -7.17
N PHE A 191 -3.29 -17.94 -5.84
CA PHE A 191 -4.37 -17.44 -4.99
C PHE A 191 -4.53 -15.93 -5.11
N VAL A 192 -3.46 -15.15 -4.94
CA VAL A 192 -3.51 -13.68 -5.00
C VAL A 192 -3.92 -13.20 -6.40
N ARG A 193 -3.37 -13.78 -7.47
CA ARG A 193 -3.76 -13.49 -8.86
C ARG A 193 -5.20 -13.87 -9.20
N SER A 194 -5.81 -14.79 -8.44
CA SER A 194 -7.23 -15.11 -8.60
C SER A 194 -8.14 -14.05 -7.97
N ILE A 195 -7.62 -13.20 -7.08
CA ILE A 195 -8.39 -12.18 -6.35
C ILE A 195 -8.25 -10.84 -7.05
N PHE A 196 -7.02 -10.46 -7.35
CA PHE A 196 -6.70 -9.19 -7.98
C PHE A 196 -6.38 -9.45 -9.45
N ASP A 197 -7.13 -8.83 -10.35
CA ASP A 197 -6.72 -8.77 -11.76
C ASP A 197 -5.43 -7.95 -11.83
N PRO A 198 -4.29 -8.55 -12.23
CA PRO A 198 -3.04 -7.82 -12.38
C PRO A 198 -3.19 -6.59 -13.30
N THR A 199 -4.12 -6.64 -14.25
CA THR A 199 -4.41 -5.57 -15.20
C THR A 199 -5.11 -4.38 -14.55
N GLU A 200 -6.04 -4.63 -13.62
CA GLU A 200 -6.76 -3.58 -12.89
C GLU A 200 -5.82 -2.90 -11.89
N LYS A 201 -5.04 -3.68 -11.14
CA LYS A 201 -4.02 -3.11 -10.24
C LYS A 201 -2.93 -2.35 -10.95
N MET A 202 -2.52 -2.81 -12.14
CA MET A 202 -1.60 -2.07 -12.99
C MET A 202 -2.19 -0.74 -13.45
N ARG A 203 -3.50 -0.68 -13.70
CA ARG A 203 -4.20 0.56 -14.02
C ARG A 203 -4.22 1.51 -12.82
N ASP A 204 -4.61 1.04 -11.63
CA ASP A 204 -4.59 1.85 -10.40
C ASP A 204 -3.20 2.43 -10.11
N LEU A 205 -2.15 1.62 -10.27
CA LEU A 205 -0.76 2.05 -10.11
C LEU A 205 -0.37 3.08 -11.17
N ALA A 206 -0.78 2.88 -12.42
CA ALA A 206 -0.51 3.81 -13.50
C ALA A 206 -1.21 5.15 -13.27
N ASP A 207 -2.48 5.10 -12.85
CA ASP A 207 -3.26 6.29 -12.49
C ASP A 207 -2.53 7.08 -11.39
N MET A 208 -2.25 6.42 -10.25
CA MET A 208 -1.58 7.05 -9.10
C MET A 208 -0.22 7.63 -9.47
N PHE A 209 0.60 6.87 -10.21
CA PHE A 209 1.92 7.33 -10.67
C PHE A 209 1.80 8.55 -11.58
N THR A 210 0.92 8.50 -12.59
CA THR A 210 0.72 9.59 -13.54
C THR A 210 0.27 10.86 -12.83
N ILE A 211 -0.69 10.75 -11.90
CA ILE A 211 -1.14 11.87 -11.08
C ILE A 211 0.05 12.47 -10.31
N HIS A 212 0.80 11.62 -9.58
CA HIS A 212 1.88 12.09 -8.74
C HIS A 212 3.00 12.75 -9.57
N TYR A 213 3.38 12.16 -10.70
CA TYR A 213 4.42 12.69 -11.57
C TYR A 213 4.08 14.10 -12.09
N TYR A 214 2.90 14.29 -12.67
CA TYR A 214 2.54 15.61 -13.22
C TYR A 214 2.22 16.63 -12.14
N LEU A 215 1.78 16.22 -10.94
CA LEU A 215 1.69 17.12 -9.79
C LEU A 215 3.08 17.63 -9.36
N LEU A 216 4.11 16.79 -9.38
CA LEU A 216 5.48 17.24 -9.14
C LEU A 216 5.97 18.17 -10.26
N PHE A 217 5.70 17.82 -11.52
CA PHE A 217 6.15 18.58 -12.69
C PHE A 217 5.52 19.97 -12.77
N ASP A 218 4.19 20.06 -12.59
CA ASP A 218 3.45 21.32 -12.67
C ASP A 218 3.42 22.07 -11.31
N GLY A 219 3.84 21.43 -10.22
CA GLY A 219 3.86 21.98 -8.86
C GLY A 219 4.99 22.98 -8.57
N SER A 220 5.18 23.34 -7.31
CA SER A 220 6.23 24.26 -6.84
C SER A 220 7.64 23.69 -7.02
N ASP A 221 8.66 24.53 -6.93
CA ASP A 221 10.06 24.09 -7.04
C ASP A 221 10.47 23.16 -5.88
N ASP A 222 9.92 23.36 -4.68
CA ASP A 222 10.16 22.48 -3.52
C ASP A 222 9.65 21.06 -3.76
N LEU A 223 8.46 20.93 -4.37
CA LEU A 223 7.92 19.63 -4.75
C LEU A 223 8.77 19.00 -5.86
N TRP A 224 9.16 19.80 -6.86
CA TRP A 224 9.94 19.33 -8.00
C TRP A 224 11.24 18.62 -7.63
N LEU A 225 11.92 19.05 -6.57
CA LEU A 225 13.15 18.40 -6.07
C LEU A 225 12.99 16.90 -5.81
N HIS A 226 11.78 16.45 -5.43
CA HIS A 226 11.47 15.05 -5.15
C HIS A 226 11.48 14.17 -6.42
N THR A 227 11.34 14.76 -7.61
CA THR A 227 11.36 14.04 -8.88
C THR A 227 12.67 13.26 -9.10
N ARG A 228 13.78 13.74 -8.55
CA ARG A 228 15.07 13.01 -8.58
C ARG A 228 14.98 11.61 -7.98
N MET A 229 14.12 11.41 -6.99
CA MET A 229 13.95 10.14 -6.28
C MET A 229 13.23 9.07 -7.11
N LEU A 230 12.62 9.45 -8.23
CA LEU A 230 11.95 8.53 -9.15
C LEU A 230 12.95 7.82 -10.08
N TYR A 231 14.19 8.30 -10.18
CA TYR A 231 15.21 7.76 -11.08
C TYR A 231 16.34 7.08 -10.31
N THR A 232 17.06 6.20 -11.00
CA THR A 232 18.27 5.52 -10.55
C THR A 232 19.45 5.92 -11.42
N GLU A 233 20.66 5.53 -11.04
CA GLU A 233 21.88 5.78 -11.83
C GLU A 233 21.84 5.19 -13.25
N PHE A 234 20.96 4.19 -13.48
CA PHE A 234 20.79 3.54 -14.79
C PHE A 234 19.57 4.01 -15.55
N SER A 235 18.80 4.95 -14.99
CA SER A 235 17.62 5.49 -15.66
C SER A 235 18.01 6.31 -16.88
N ILE A 236 17.19 6.22 -17.93
CA ILE A 236 17.42 6.93 -19.19
C ILE A 236 16.21 7.81 -19.51
N PHE A 237 16.45 9.09 -19.76
CA PHE A 237 15.47 10.02 -20.30
C PHE A 237 15.84 10.38 -21.74
N SER A 238 14.86 10.36 -22.65
CA SER A 238 15.05 10.72 -24.06
C SER A 238 14.10 11.86 -24.45
N PHE A 239 14.65 12.94 -25.01
CA PHE A 239 13.89 14.08 -25.53
C PHE A 239 14.56 14.66 -26.78
N CYS A 240 13.79 14.84 -27.85
CA CYS A 240 14.28 15.36 -29.14
C CYS A 240 15.54 14.63 -29.68
N GLY A 241 15.64 13.32 -29.47
CA GLY A 241 16.79 12.51 -29.91
C GLY A 241 18.05 12.65 -29.07
N LYS A 242 18.01 13.38 -27.95
CA LYS A 242 19.07 13.43 -26.94
C LYS A 242 18.70 12.56 -25.75
N GLU A 243 19.70 11.93 -25.15
CA GLU A 243 19.54 11.10 -23.97
C GLU A 243 20.27 11.71 -22.77
N SER A 244 19.64 11.62 -21.60
CA SER A 244 20.20 11.98 -20.31
C SER A 244 20.13 10.74 -19.41
N VAL A 245 21.23 10.44 -18.72
CA VAL A 245 21.35 9.21 -17.92
C VAL A 245 21.59 9.56 -16.46
N GLY A 246 20.89 8.86 -15.57
CA GLY A 246 21.02 9.06 -14.13
C GLY A 246 20.21 10.25 -13.59
N PRO A 247 19.97 10.28 -12.27
CA PRO A 247 18.96 11.15 -11.67
C PRO A 247 19.28 12.65 -11.80
N ASN A 248 20.57 13.02 -11.84
CA ASN A 248 20.97 14.43 -11.89
C ASN A 248 20.79 15.02 -13.29
N ASP A 249 21.32 14.33 -14.32
CA ASP A 249 21.26 14.83 -15.70
C ASP A 249 19.82 14.84 -16.22
N ILE A 250 19.04 13.81 -15.87
CA ILE A 250 17.60 13.76 -16.14
C ILE A 250 16.89 14.95 -15.49
N PHE A 251 17.13 15.19 -14.20
CA PHE A 251 16.51 16.30 -13.49
C PHE A 251 16.87 17.66 -14.09
N THR A 252 18.13 17.89 -14.46
CA THR A 252 18.56 19.11 -15.15
C THR A 252 17.85 19.28 -16.49
N THR A 253 17.73 18.21 -17.27
CA THR A 253 17.07 18.25 -18.58
C THR A 253 15.57 18.53 -18.44
N LEU A 254 14.88 17.83 -17.55
CA LEU A 254 13.46 18.06 -17.27
C LEU A 254 13.22 19.46 -16.68
N SER A 255 14.13 19.99 -15.85
CA SER A 255 14.04 21.35 -15.31
C SER A 255 14.14 22.41 -16.41
N ASN A 256 15.02 22.20 -17.41
CA ASN A 256 15.12 23.08 -18.57
C ASN A 256 13.81 23.05 -19.40
N ILE A 257 13.24 21.86 -19.61
CA ILE A 257 11.94 21.72 -20.30
C ILE A 257 10.84 22.45 -19.52
N ARG A 258 10.75 22.21 -18.20
CA ARG A 258 9.80 22.88 -17.30
C ARG A 258 9.94 24.40 -17.36
N SER A 259 11.17 24.92 -17.37
CA SER A 259 11.42 26.36 -17.50
C SER A 259 11.03 26.93 -18.86
N THR A 260 11.09 26.12 -19.93
CA THR A 260 10.65 26.52 -21.28
C THR A 260 9.12 26.57 -21.37
N LEU A 261 8.43 25.74 -20.58
CA LEU A 261 6.96 25.74 -20.47
C LEU A 261 6.44 26.84 -19.53
N ALA A 262 7.30 27.39 -18.68
CA ALA A 262 7.03 28.60 -17.92
C ALA A 262 7.35 29.82 -18.81
N GLY A 263 6.32 30.52 -19.29
CA GLY A 263 6.53 31.71 -20.12
C GLY A 263 7.42 32.76 -19.45
N GLU A 264 8.07 33.62 -20.24
CA GLU A 264 9.08 34.58 -19.74
C GLU A 264 8.51 35.67 -18.82
N TRP A 265 7.19 35.93 -18.82
CA TRP A 265 6.53 36.99 -18.04
C TRP A 265 5.09 36.56 -17.64
N PRO A 266 4.58 36.82 -16.42
CA PRO A 266 3.50 36.03 -15.77
C PRO A 266 2.06 36.47 -16.13
N PRO A 267 1.00 35.62 -16.00
CA PRO A 267 0.91 34.35 -15.27
C PRO A 267 0.45 33.15 -16.12
N GLU A 268 0.73 33.13 -17.42
CA GLU A 268 0.28 32.05 -18.30
C GLU A 268 1.31 30.91 -18.31
N LYS A 269 1.22 29.98 -17.35
CA LYS A 269 2.01 28.74 -17.36
C LYS A 269 1.35 27.72 -18.29
N LEU A 270 2.14 27.03 -19.11
CA LEU A 270 1.64 25.85 -19.78
C LEU A 270 1.56 24.70 -18.76
N VAL A 271 0.35 24.19 -18.55
CA VAL A 271 0.06 23.07 -17.66
C VAL A 271 -0.36 21.86 -18.47
N HIS A 272 -0.06 20.67 -17.94
CA HIS A 272 -0.44 19.42 -18.58
C HIS A 272 -1.94 19.18 -18.42
N VAL A 273 -2.55 18.74 -19.51
CA VAL A 273 -3.88 18.14 -19.53
C VAL A 273 -3.73 16.71 -20.00
N VAL A 274 -3.88 15.74 -19.09
CA VAL A 274 -3.80 14.31 -19.44
C VAL A 274 -5.11 13.87 -20.06
N GLU A 275 -5.10 13.54 -21.36
CA GLU A 275 -6.30 13.14 -22.11
C GLU A 275 -6.43 11.62 -22.23
N LYS A 276 -5.32 10.90 -22.36
CA LYS A 276 -5.30 9.44 -22.47
C LYS A 276 -4.16 8.86 -21.66
N LEU A 277 -4.47 7.80 -20.93
CA LEU A 277 -3.53 6.98 -20.20
C LEU A 277 -3.70 5.53 -20.63
N GLN A 278 -2.60 4.85 -20.93
CA GLN A 278 -2.57 3.44 -21.25
C GLN A 278 -1.44 2.77 -20.47
N CYS A 279 -1.72 1.64 -19.83
CA CYS A 279 -0.72 0.83 -19.16
C CYS A 279 -0.69 -0.59 -19.75
N ARG A 280 0.51 -1.17 -19.86
CA ARG A 280 0.69 -2.57 -20.29
C ARG A 280 1.86 -3.20 -19.54
N ALA A 281 1.74 -4.49 -19.23
CA ALA A 281 2.87 -5.29 -18.77
C ALA A 281 3.91 -5.36 -19.90
N HIS A 282 5.14 -4.94 -19.63
CA HIS A 282 6.25 -5.07 -20.59
C HIS A 282 7.07 -6.33 -20.31
N SER A 283 7.33 -6.61 -19.03
CA SER A 283 7.94 -7.85 -18.54
C SER A 283 7.35 -8.22 -17.17
N GLN A 284 7.90 -9.25 -16.51
CA GLN A 284 7.40 -9.72 -15.21
C GLN A 284 7.44 -8.64 -14.11
N ASP A 285 8.38 -7.70 -14.19
CA ASP A 285 8.61 -6.66 -13.17
C ASP A 285 8.55 -5.22 -13.73
N VAL A 286 8.31 -5.06 -15.03
CA VAL A 286 8.28 -3.75 -15.71
C VAL A 286 6.91 -3.44 -16.29
N VAL A 287 6.38 -2.27 -15.96
CA VAL A 287 5.14 -1.70 -16.48
C VAL A 287 5.46 -0.56 -17.46
N ALA A 288 4.90 -0.63 -18.66
CA ALA A 288 4.93 0.46 -19.63
C ALA A 288 3.68 1.32 -19.44
N ILE A 289 3.88 2.60 -19.13
CA ILE A 289 2.82 3.61 -19.06
C ILE A 289 2.99 4.58 -20.22
N ARG A 290 1.93 4.81 -20.98
CA ARG A 290 1.88 5.80 -22.04
C ARG A 290 0.82 6.84 -21.71
N VAL A 291 1.26 8.08 -21.64
CA VAL A 291 0.43 9.25 -21.40
C VAL A 291 0.42 10.10 -22.66
N SER A 292 -0.75 10.61 -23.04
CA SER A 292 -0.83 11.63 -24.08
C SER A 292 -1.84 12.68 -23.70
N GLY A 293 -1.57 13.91 -24.09
CA GLY A 293 -2.37 15.04 -23.68
C GLY A 293 -2.01 16.32 -24.39
N SER A 294 -2.52 17.42 -23.82
CA SER A 294 -2.36 18.77 -24.33
C SER A 294 -1.67 19.66 -23.33
N PHE A 295 -1.00 20.70 -23.83
CA PHE A 295 -0.63 21.86 -23.03
C PHE A 295 -1.69 22.93 -23.17
N ILE A 296 -2.14 23.48 -22.05
CA ILE A 296 -3.00 24.67 -22.02
C ILE A 296 -2.38 25.74 -21.17
N VAL A 297 -2.76 26.99 -21.43
CA VAL A 297 -2.48 28.09 -20.51
C VAL A 297 -3.36 27.95 -19.25
N GLY A 298 -2.73 27.90 -18.08
CA GLY A 298 -3.43 27.82 -16.81
C GLY A 298 -2.51 27.73 -15.59
N ASN A 299 -3.12 27.61 -14.42
CA ASN A 299 -2.40 27.60 -13.13
C ASN A 299 -2.49 26.25 -12.41
N GLN A 300 -3.18 25.26 -12.99
CA GLN A 300 -3.44 23.97 -12.35
C GLN A 300 -3.36 22.83 -13.38
N PHE A 301 -2.72 21.75 -12.96
CA PHE A 301 -2.74 20.46 -13.66
C PHE A 301 -4.17 19.91 -13.76
N LEU A 302 -4.55 19.36 -14.91
CA LEU A 302 -5.88 18.80 -15.16
C LEU A 302 -5.81 17.38 -15.71
N ILE A 303 -6.78 16.55 -15.34
CA ILE A 303 -6.93 15.18 -15.86
C ILE A 303 -8.30 15.05 -16.53
N CYS A 304 -8.32 14.57 -17.77
CA CYS A 304 -9.50 14.54 -18.63
C CYS A 304 -9.91 13.13 -19.11
N GLY A 305 -9.24 12.07 -18.65
CA GLY A 305 -9.52 10.69 -19.07
C GLY A 305 -10.75 10.07 -18.39
N ASP A 306 -11.49 9.23 -19.13
CA ASP A 306 -12.50 8.33 -18.56
C ASP A 306 -11.81 7.31 -17.62
N GLY A 307 -11.92 7.52 -16.30
CA GLY A 307 -11.41 6.60 -15.28
C GLY A 307 -10.56 7.23 -14.16
N LEU A 308 -10.04 8.45 -14.36
CA LEU A 308 -9.24 9.15 -13.35
C LEU A 308 -10.08 10.21 -12.62
N GLN A 309 -10.69 9.84 -11.50
CA GLN A 309 -11.25 10.80 -10.54
C GLN A 309 -10.44 10.76 -9.25
N VAL A 310 -9.83 11.89 -8.91
CA VAL A 310 -9.08 12.06 -7.65
C VAL A 310 -9.82 13.10 -6.82
N GLU A 311 -10.11 12.76 -5.57
CA GLU A 311 -10.75 13.67 -4.63
C GLU A 311 -9.87 14.92 -4.44
N GLY A 312 -10.41 16.10 -4.74
CA GLY A 312 -9.69 17.38 -4.68
C GLY A 312 -9.02 17.85 -5.99
N VAL A 313 -9.03 17.04 -7.06
CA VAL A 313 -8.60 17.48 -8.41
C VAL A 313 -9.85 17.76 -9.26
N PRO A 314 -9.97 18.93 -9.89
CA PRO A 314 -11.20 19.27 -10.60
C PRO A 314 -11.38 18.42 -11.85
N ASN A 315 -12.57 17.79 -11.99
CA ASN A 315 -12.94 16.98 -13.14
C ASN A 315 -13.34 17.87 -14.32
N PHE A 316 -12.98 17.46 -15.54
CA PHE A 316 -13.37 18.16 -16.77
C PHE A 316 -14.88 18.41 -16.90
N LYS A 317 -15.73 17.45 -16.48
CA LYS A 317 -17.19 17.58 -16.52
C LYS A 317 -17.70 18.76 -15.68
N ASP A 318 -16.96 19.15 -14.65
CA ASP A 318 -17.32 20.25 -13.75
C ASP A 318 -16.79 21.61 -14.24
N LEU A 319 -15.81 21.62 -15.15
CA LEU A 319 -15.07 22.82 -15.54
C LEU A 319 -15.54 23.49 -16.84
N SER A 320 -16.36 22.83 -17.68
CA SER A 320 -16.87 23.40 -18.95
C SER A 320 -15.80 24.08 -19.83
N LEU A 321 -14.58 23.53 -19.87
CA LEU A 321 -13.43 24.14 -20.56
C LEU A 321 -13.41 23.74 -22.05
N ASP A 322 -13.35 24.72 -22.94
CA ASP A 322 -13.11 24.51 -24.38
C ASP A 322 -11.61 24.23 -24.64
N LEU A 323 -11.20 22.97 -24.44
CA LEU A 323 -9.80 22.54 -24.63
C LEU A 323 -9.24 22.80 -26.03
N PRO A 324 -9.96 22.54 -27.13
CA PRO A 324 -9.46 22.79 -28.49
C PRO A 324 -9.03 24.24 -28.74
N SER A 325 -9.73 25.23 -28.17
CA SER A 325 -9.39 26.65 -28.36
C SER A 325 -8.28 27.15 -27.46
N LYS A 326 -7.97 26.43 -26.36
CA LYS A 326 -6.90 26.77 -25.40
C LYS A 326 -5.63 25.93 -25.54
N ARG A 327 -5.64 24.96 -26.45
CA ARG A 327 -4.50 24.06 -26.71
C ARG A 327 -3.35 24.82 -27.36
N MET A 328 -2.19 24.80 -26.73
CA MET A 328 -0.95 25.41 -27.23
C MET A 328 0.05 24.39 -27.78
N GLY A 329 -0.23 23.10 -27.58
CA GLY A 329 0.57 21.99 -28.08
C GLY A 329 0.08 20.66 -27.54
N THR A 330 0.71 19.58 -27.98
CA THR A 330 0.42 18.21 -27.52
C THR A 330 1.69 17.52 -27.07
N PHE A 331 1.53 16.56 -26.17
CA PHE A 331 2.62 15.70 -25.73
C PHE A 331 2.23 14.23 -25.80
N GLN A 332 3.26 13.41 -25.99
CA GLN A 332 3.22 11.98 -25.78
C GLN A 332 4.43 11.61 -24.92
N GLU A 333 4.16 10.93 -23.82
CA GLU A 333 5.18 10.54 -22.86
C GLU A 333 5.04 9.06 -22.53
N GLN A 334 6.16 8.35 -22.51
CA GLN A 334 6.21 6.94 -22.18
C GLN A 334 7.17 6.70 -21.02
N PHE A 335 6.71 5.98 -20.01
CA PHE A 335 7.48 5.58 -18.84
C PHE A 335 7.59 4.06 -18.80
N MET A 336 8.80 3.56 -18.57
CA MET A 336 9.05 2.18 -18.15
C MET A 336 9.33 2.23 -16.65
N ILE A 337 8.48 1.57 -15.88
CA ILE A 337 8.52 1.59 -14.42
C ILE A 337 8.82 0.19 -13.91
N GLU A 338 9.81 0.10 -13.03
CA GLU A 338 10.21 -1.14 -12.38
C GLU A 338 10.01 -1.05 -10.87
N GLN A 339 9.61 -2.16 -10.26
CA GLN A 339 9.47 -2.25 -8.81
C GLN A 339 10.84 -2.45 -8.15
N GLY A 340 11.18 -1.62 -7.17
CA GLY A 340 12.35 -1.77 -6.33
C GLY A 340 12.24 -2.92 -5.32
N SER A 341 13.35 -3.24 -4.67
CA SER A 341 13.41 -4.26 -3.61
C SER A 341 12.65 -3.88 -2.33
N ALA A 342 12.50 -2.58 -2.07
CA ALA A 342 11.71 -2.04 -0.98
C ALA A 342 10.20 -2.03 -1.32
N ILE A 343 9.36 -2.28 -0.32
CA ILE A 343 7.90 -2.26 -0.46
C ILE A 343 7.43 -0.91 -0.98
N GLY A 344 6.62 -0.93 -2.04
CA GLY A 344 5.95 0.27 -2.56
C GLY A 344 6.87 1.27 -3.28
N ARG A 345 8.15 0.93 -3.49
CA ARG A 345 9.09 1.78 -4.19
C ARG A 345 9.17 1.40 -5.66
N TYR A 346 8.94 2.36 -6.54
CA TYR A 346 9.00 2.21 -7.98
C TYR A 346 10.02 3.18 -8.56
N PHE A 347 10.69 2.77 -9.64
CA PHE A 347 11.68 3.59 -10.33
C PHE A 347 11.36 3.66 -11.82
N ILE A 348 11.58 4.83 -12.40
CA ILE A 348 11.50 5.06 -13.85
C ILE A 348 12.83 4.59 -14.45
N THR A 349 12.83 3.48 -15.15
CA THR A 349 14.05 2.95 -15.82
C THR A 349 14.26 3.60 -17.18
N LYS A 350 13.17 3.91 -17.89
CA LYS A 350 13.21 4.64 -19.15
C LYS A 350 12.05 5.64 -19.24
N GLN A 351 12.32 6.82 -19.77
CA GLN A 351 11.32 7.84 -20.04
C GLN A 351 11.57 8.45 -21.42
N GLU A 352 10.54 8.52 -22.24
CA GLU A 352 10.59 9.12 -23.58
C GLU A 352 9.53 10.20 -23.68
N LEU A 353 9.94 11.44 -23.95
CA LEU A 353 9.03 12.58 -24.10
C LEU A 353 9.08 13.12 -25.54
N HIS A 354 7.91 13.27 -26.13
CA HIS A 354 7.69 13.90 -27.42
C HIS A 354 6.71 15.06 -27.26
N ILE A 355 7.12 16.25 -27.67
CA ILE A 355 6.27 17.44 -27.71
C ILE A 355 6.09 17.86 -29.16
N ALA A 356 4.84 18.12 -29.55
CA ALA A 356 4.48 18.67 -30.86
C ALA A 356 3.69 19.97 -30.64
N GLN A 357 4.07 21.03 -31.38
CA GLN A 357 3.35 22.30 -31.39
C GLN A 357 2.15 22.24 -32.33
#